data_AF-A0AAV0S393-F1
#
_entry.id   AF-A0AAV0S393-F1
#
_cell.length_a   1.000
_cell.length_b   1.000
_cell.length_c   1.000
_cell.angle_alpha   90.00
_cell.angle_beta   90.00
_cell.angle_gamma   90.00
#
_symmetry.space_group_name_H-M   'P 1'
#
loop_
_entity.id
_entity.type
_entity.pdbx_description
1 polymer ?
#
loop_
_entity_poly.entity_id
_entity_poly.type
_entity_poly.pdbx_seq_one_letter_code
_entity_poly.pdbx_strand_id
1 'polypeptide(L)'
;MAGLVFAGVLIGSFLRSGGDDSFLCSLASKKLIRATSDYPTTPAQLQAIVHYATSRITPQQNIDEITVTLDVLRGRSFSPANFLVFGLGFDSLMWSALNPRGKTVFLESYRKEPTCSPARAYLDGNYACPLALTGLPGEVYATEWDLIMIDAPRGYFAEAPGRMGAIFSAAVMARARKGSGVTHVFLHDVDRKVEKAFAEEFLCRKYLVKGVGRLWHFEIPPASNVTGGQDENSWFC
;
A
#
# COMPACT_ATOMS: atom_id res chain seq x y z
N MET A 1 69.31 -16.28 -25.43
CA MET A 1 70.24 -15.46 -24.63
C MET A 1 69.96 -14.00 -24.90
N ALA A 2 70.15 -13.17 -23.85
CA ALA A 2 70.15 -11.70 -23.83
C ALA A 2 68.80 -11.01 -24.00
N GLY A 3 68.23 -10.58 -22.87
CA GLY A 3 67.23 -9.52 -22.84
C GLY A 3 67.87 -8.14 -22.85
N LEU A 4 67.03 -7.09 -22.88
CA LEU A 4 67.37 -5.77 -22.39
C LEU A 4 66.08 -5.01 -22.07
N VAL A 5 65.95 -4.66 -20.79
CA VAL A 5 64.96 -3.75 -20.22
C VAL A 5 65.46 -2.34 -20.44
N PHE A 6 64.64 -1.45 -21.00
CA PHE A 6 64.83 -0.01 -20.85
C PHE A 6 63.54 0.61 -20.33
N ALA A 7 63.62 1.03 -19.06
CA ALA A 7 62.65 1.91 -18.44
C ALA A 7 62.87 3.34 -18.95
N GLY A 8 61.82 3.97 -19.44
CA GLY A 8 61.80 5.37 -19.83
C GLY A 8 60.56 6.05 -19.26
N VAL A 9 60.72 6.70 -18.11
CA VAL A 9 59.75 7.62 -17.52
C VAL A 9 59.80 8.92 -18.34
N LEU A 10 58.66 9.35 -18.89
CA LEU A 10 58.50 10.72 -19.39
C LEU A 10 57.36 11.40 -18.64
N ILE A 11 57.78 12.43 -17.90
CA ILE A 11 56.99 13.34 -17.08
C ILE A 11 56.29 14.34 -17.99
N GLY A 12 54.98 14.49 -17.79
CA GLY A 12 54.27 15.77 -17.72
C GLY A 12 54.22 16.65 -18.98
N SER A 13 53.02 16.79 -19.52
CA SER A 13 52.59 18.07 -20.11
C SER A 13 51.22 18.42 -19.54
N PHE A 14 51.24 19.27 -18.51
CA PHE A 14 50.05 19.97 -18.04
C PHE A 14 49.58 20.93 -19.13
N LEU A 15 48.39 20.68 -19.68
CA LEU A 15 47.57 21.74 -20.26
C LEU A 15 46.30 21.83 -19.42
N ARG A 16 46.29 22.82 -18.53
CA ARG A 16 45.11 23.34 -17.86
C ARG A 16 44.56 24.45 -18.74
N SER A 17 43.30 24.36 -19.18
CA SER A 17 42.34 25.46 -19.14
C SER A 17 40.99 25.07 -19.74
N GLY A 18 39.91 25.43 -19.05
CA GLY A 18 38.54 25.49 -19.57
C GLY A 18 37.64 24.37 -19.07
N GLY A 19 36.93 24.61 -17.96
CA GLY A 19 36.00 23.66 -17.37
C GLY A 19 34.71 23.48 -18.18
N ASP A 20 34.16 22.28 -18.08
CA ASP A 20 32.74 21.95 -18.13
C ASP A 20 32.60 20.55 -17.52
N ASP A 21 32.38 20.49 -16.21
CA ASP A 21 32.14 19.25 -15.46
C ASP A 21 30.75 18.70 -15.80
N SER A 22 30.62 18.14 -17.00
CA SER A 22 29.62 17.14 -17.30
C SER A 22 30.11 15.81 -16.73
N PHE A 23 29.71 15.50 -15.49
CA PHE A 23 29.87 14.18 -14.90
C PHE A 23 29.04 13.16 -15.69
N LEU A 24 29.59 12.69 -16.81
CA LEU A 24 29.19 11.48 -17.49
C LEU A 24 29.73 10.29 -16.71
N CYS A 25 28.88 9.61 -15.93
CA CYS A 25 29.13 8.22 -15.60
C CYS A 25 28.43 7.34 -16.65
N SER A 26 29.27 6.75 -17.48
CA SER A 26 28.95 5.95 -18.66
C SER A 26 28.40 4.55 -18.30
N LEU A 27 27.30 4.20 -18.97
CA LEU A 27 26.95 2.88 -19.51
C LEU A 27 27.59 1.63 -18.88
N ALA A 28 26.91 1.06 -17.88
CA ALA A 28 26.90 -0.38 -17.62
C ALA A 28 25.57 -0.82 -16.99
N SER A 29 24.51 -0.88 -17.80
CA SER A 29 23.37 -1.79 -17.60
C SER A 29 22.51 -1.84 -18.86
N LYS A 30 22.93 -2.68 -19.82
CA LYS A 30 22.00 -3.19 -20.82
C LYS A 30 20.94 -4.01 -20.06
N LYS A 31 19.68 -3.58 -20.15
CA LYS A 31 18.44 -4.22 -19.61
C LYS A 31 17.81 -3.59 -18.35
N LEU A 32 17.64 -2.26 -18.29
CA LEU A 32 16.63 -1.65 -17.41
C LEU A 32 16.05 -0.33 -17.95
N ILE A 33 15.66 -0.25 -19.23
CA ILE A 33 14.66 0.75 -19.64
C ILE A 33 13.80 0.10 -20.73
N ARG A 34 12.74 -0.61 -20.33
CA ARG A 34 11.63 -0.91 -21.23
C ARG A 34 10.33 -0.71 -20.48
N ALA A 35 9.53 0.24 -21.00
CA ALA A 35 8.27 0.77 -20.50
C ALA A 35 8.36 1.86 -19.43
N THR A 36 8.96 3.01 -19.76
CA THR A 36 8.35 4.27 -19.30
C THR A 36 7.04 4.38 -20.06
N SER A 37 5.94 4.12 -19.38
CA SER A 37 4.63 4.40 -19.94
C SER A 37 4.52 5.91 -20.14
N ASP A 38 4.21 6.33 -21.35
CA ASP A 38 4.15 7.74 -21.79
C ASP A 38 2.90 8.45 -21.23
N TYR A 39 2.66 8.31 -19.92
CA TYR A 39 1.53 8.92 -19.24
C TYR A 39 1.97 10.23 -18.60
N PRO A 40 1.26 11.34 -18.87
CA PRO A 40 1.55 12.61 -18.25
C PRO A 40 1.40 12.49 -16.73
N THR A 41 2.38 13.02 -16.02
CA THR A 41 2.40 13.07 -14.56
C THR A 41 1.16 13.81 -14.03
N THR A 42 0.51 13.26 -13.00
CA THR A 42 -0.67 13.91 -12.41
C THR A 42 -0.26 15.04 -11.45
N PRO A 43 -1.12 16.05 -11.21
CA PRO A 43 -0.85 17.06 -10.19
C PRO A 43 -0.58 16.48 -8.80
N ALA A 44 -1.28 15.39 -8.44
CA ALA A 44 -1.07 14.68 -7.18
C ALA A 44 0.36 14.11 -7.06
N GLN A 45 0.93 13.60 -8.16
CA GLN A 45 2.30 13.10 -8.18
C GLN A 45 3.33 14.22 -7.98
N LEU A 46 3.17 15.35 -8.68
CA LEU A 46 4.05 16.51 -8.50
C LEU A 46 3.95 17.08 -7.08
N GLN A 47 2.72 17.18 -6.56
CA GLN A 47 2.47 17.67 -5.20
C GLN A 47 3.09 16.73 -4.14
N ALA A 48 2.98 15.41 -4.33
CA ALA A 48 3.60 14.44 -3.43
C ALA A 48 5.13 14.60 -3.41
N ILE A 49 5.77 14.74 -4.57
CA ILE A 49 7.23 14.93 -4.66
C ILE A 49 7.65 16.17 -3.86
N VAL A 50 7.02 17.33 -4.11
CA VAL A 50 7.36 18.57 -3.40
C VAL A 50 7.09 18.43 -1.90
N HIS A 51 5.92 17.88 -1.53
CA HIS A 51 5.52 17.71 -0.14
C HIS A 51 6.53 16.87 0.65
N TYR A 52 6.88 15.68 0.17
CA TYR A 52 7.79 14.80 0.90
C TYR A 52 9.26 15.21 0.81
N ALA A 53 9.70 15.82 -0.31
CA ALA A 53 11.08 16.31 -0.43
C ALA A 53 11.38 17.49 0.52
N THR A 54 10.36 18.26 0.90
CA THR A 54 10.50 19.43 1.79
C THR A 54 10.01 19.17 3.22
N SER A 55 9.37 18.02 3.48
CA SER A 55 8.84 17.71 4.81
C SER A 55 9.95 17.32 5.79
N ARG A 56 9.78 17.72 7.05
CA ARG A 56 10.60 17.25 8.17
C ARG A 56 10.00 16.04 8.88
N ILE A 57 8.80 15.62 8.47
CA ILE A 57 8.08 14.48 9.02
C ILE A 57 8.38 13.26 8.14
N THR A 58 8.83 12.18 8.77
CA THR A 58 9.00 10.89 8.10
C THR A 58 7.69 10.09 8.11
N PRO A 59 7.31 9.44 7.00
CA PRO A 59 6.17 8.52 6.99
C PRO A 59 6.28 7.42 8.05
N GLN A 60 5.13 6.91 8.51
CA GLN A 60 5.08 5.82 9.49
C GLN A 60 5.59 4.50 8.91
N GLN A 61 5.32 4.24 7.62
CA GLN A 61 5.83 3.09 6.89
C GLN A 61 7.19 3.41 6.27
N ASN A 62 8.11 2.47 6.33
CA ASN A 62 9.43 2.61 5.69
C ASN A 62 9.37 2.28 4.19
N ILE A 63 10.49 2.51 3.49
CA ILE A 63 10.57 2.31 2.03
C ILE A 63 10.27 0.85 1.62
N ASP A 64 10.70 -0.13 2.40
CA ASP A 64 10.49 -1.54 2.08
C ASP A 64 9.01 -1.92 2.25
N GLU A 65 8.37 -1.42 3.30
CA GLU A 65 6.93 -1.56 3.54
C GLU A 65 6.12 -0.93 2.40
N ILE A 66 6.43 0.31 2.03
CA ILE A 66 5.74 1.04 0.95
C ILE A 66 5.92 0.35 -0.40
N THR A 67 7.11 -0.22 -0.64
CA THR A 67 7.43 -0.90 -1.90
C THR A 67 6.52 -2.11 -2.13
N VAL A 68 6.08 -2.80 -1.08
CA VAL A 68 5.14 -3.93 -1.20
C VAL A 68 3.84 -3.52 -1.87
N THR A 69 3.21 -2.43 -1.43
CA THR A 69 1.97 -1.92 -2.05
C THR A 69 2.24 -1.30 -3.41
N LEU A 70 3.37 -0.60 -3.57
CA LEU A 70 3.76 0.02 -4.84
C LEU A 70 3.97 -1.01 -5.96
N ASP A 71 4.57 -2.17 -5.66
CA ASP A 71 4.79 -3.22 -6.65
C ASP A 71 3.46 -3.78 -7.18
N VAL A 72 2.44 -3.89 -6.32
CA VAL A 72 1.08 -4.31 -6.74
C VAL A 72 0.44 -3.23 -7.61
N LEU A 73 0.49 -1.95 -7.20
CA LEU A 73 -0.04 -0.82 -7.97
C LEU A 73 0.64 -0.64 -9.33
N ARG A 74 1.93 -0.98 -9.45
CA ARG A 74 2.68 -0.97 -10.71
C ARG A 74 2.33 -2.13 -11.64
N GLY A 75 1.69 -3.19 -11.13
CA GLY A 75 1.24 -4.31 -11.93
C GLY A 75 0.23 -3.86 -12.98
N ARG A 76 0.47 -4.20 -14.26
CA ARG A 76 -0.42 -3.80 -15.38
C ARG A 76 -1.87 -4.24 -15.24
N SER A 77 -2.14 -5.26 -14.42
CA SER A 77 -3.49 -5.76 -14.15
C SER A 77 -4.30 -4.90 -13.18
N PHE A 78 -3.65 -3.97 -12.45
CA PHE A 78 -4.26 -3.26 -11.34
C PHE A 78 -4.22 -1.72 -11.49
N SER A 79 -3.77 -1.18 -12.62
CA SER A 79 -3.74 0.27 -12.86
C SER A 79 -4.63 0.64 -14.04
N PRO A 80 -5.63 1.52 -13.88
CA PRO A 80 -6.06 2.17 -12.63
C PRO A 80 -6.76 1.22 -11.64
N ALA A 81 -6.57 1.41 -10.32
CA ALA A 81 -7.14 0.55 -9.28
C ALA A 81 -8.27 1.25 -8.49
N ASN A 82 -9.22 0.46 -7.98
CA ASN A 82 -10.01 0.84 -6.82
C ASN A 82 -9.21 0.54 -5.54
N PHE A 83 -8.70 1.59 -4.89
CA PHE A 83 -7.87 1.51 -3.69
C PHE A 83 -8.57 2.13 -2.47
N LEU A 84 -8.91 1.31 -1.48
CA LEU A 84 -9.46 1.75 -0.19
C LEU A 84 -8.35 1.83 0.85
N VAL A 85 -8.30 2.90 1.64
CA VAL A 85 -7.37 3.06 2.75
C VAL A 85 -8.15 3.33 4.03
N PHE A 86 -8.10 2.42 5.00
CA PHE A 86 -8.52 2.70 6.37
C PHE A 86 -7.42 3.53 7.04
N GLY A 87 -7.68 4.83 7.20
CA GLY A 87 -6.74 5.81 7.72
C GLY A 87 -6.66 7.06 6.85
N LEU A 88 -6.52 8.21 7.50
CA LEU A 88 -6.16 9.46 6.86
C LEU A 88 -4.95 10.03 7.60
N GLY A 89 -3.92 10.41 6.87
CA GLY A 89 -2.64 10.74 7.48
C GLY A 89 -1.63 11.35 6.51
N PHE A 90 -0.40 11.39 6.98
CA PHE A 90 0.73 11.97 6.26
C PHE A 90 1.04 11.21 4.96
N ASP A 91 0.64 9.95 4.86
CA ASP A 91 0.80 9.03 3.74
C ASP A 91 -0.33 9.11 2.70
N SER A 92 -1.45 9.79 2.99
CA SER A 92 -2.61 9.83 2.09
C SER A 92 -2.29 10.48 0.73
N LEU A 93 -1.44 11.51 0.72
CA LEU A 93 -1.02 12.16 -0.52
C LEU A 93 -0.15 11.22 -1.37
N MET A 94 0.75 10.46 -0.75
CA MET A 94 1.52 9.42 -1.41
C MET A 94 0.61 8.35 -2.02
N TRP A 95 -0.33 7.78 -1.25
CA TRP A 95 -1.22 6.73 -1.74
C TRP A 95 -2.07 7.19 -2.93
N SER A 96 -2.58 8.43 -2.89
CA SER A 96 -3.28 9.03 -4.02
C SER A 96 -2.38 9.20 -5.26
N ALA A 97 -1.13 9.63 -5.06
CA ALA A 97 -0.17 9.84 -6.13
C ALA A 97 0.31 8.54 -6.79
N LEU A 98 0.39 7.45 -6.01
CA LEU A 98 0.81 6.13 -6.49
C LEU A 98 -0.27 5.39 -7.30
N ASN A 99 -1.52 5.86 -7.28
CA ASN A 99 -2.63 5.30 -8.05
C ASN A 99 -3.17 6.30 -9.10
N PRO A 100 -2.36 6.73 -10.09
CA PRO A 100 -2.77 7.75 -11.04
C PRO A 100 -3.96 7.28 -11.89
N ARG A 101 -5.01 8.11 -11.96
CA ARG A 101 -6.30 7.83 -12.64
C ARG A 101 -7.14 6.71 -12.02
N GLY A 102 -6.66 6.11 -10.93
CA GLY A 102 -7.46 5.20 -10.11
C GLY A 102 -8.32 5.92 -9.11
N LYS A 103 -9.25 5.17 -8.52
CA LYS A 103 -10.12 5.64 -7.44
C LYS A 103 -9.44 5.32 -6.12
N THR A 104 -9.02 6.35 -5.38
CA THR A 104 -8.47 6.17 -4.02
C THR A 104 -9.41 6.79 -3.01
N VAL A 105 -9.91 6.01 -2.05
CA VAL A 105 -10.82 6.47 -0.99
C VAL A 105 -10.16 6.26 0.36
N PHE A 106 -10.18 7.29 1.20
CA PHE A 106 -9.65 7.26 2.56
C PHE A 106 -10.80 7.28 3.57
N LEU A 107 -10.78 6.35 4.52
CA LEU A 107 -11.68 6.33 5.65
C LEU A 107 -10.98 6.94 6.87
N GLU A 108 -11.39 8.15 7.24
CA GLU A 108 -10.97 8.79 8.49
C GLU A 108 -11.88 8.30 9.62
N SER A 109 -11.29 7.77 10.70
CA SER A 109 -12.08 6.91 11.58
C SER A 109 -13.21 7.61 12.36
N TYR A 110 -13.17 8.92 12.67
CA TYR A 110 -14.27 9.59 13.42
C TYR A 110 -14.09 11.09 13.73
N ARG A 111 -12.92 11.72 13.51
CA ARG A 111 -12.66 13.10 14.01
C ARG A 111 -13.32 14.25 13.23
N LYS A 112 -14.01 13.96 12.12
CA LYS A 112 -14.64 14.99 11.26
C LYS A 112 -16.12 14.72 10.94
N GLU A 113 -16.72 13.67 11.50
CA GLU A 113 -18.08 13.24 11.14
C GLU A 113 -19.13 13.87 12.08
N PRO A 114 -19.90 14.88 11.63
CA PRO A 114 -20.92 15.53 12.45
C PRO A 114 -22.11 14.61 12.76
N THR A 115 -22.29 13.52 12.03
CA THR A 115 -23.32 12.48 12.32
C THR A 115 -22.89 11.48 13.39
N CYS A 116 -21.61 11.45 13.78
CA CYS A 116 -21.12 10.77 14.98
C CYS A 116 -21.22 11.65 16.24
N SER A 117 -21.85 12.83 16.15
CA SER A 117 -22.11 13.71 17.29
C SER A 117 -23.33 13.23 18.12
N PRO A 118 -23.40 13.53 19.43
CA PRO A 118 -24.51 13.09 20.31
C PRO A 118 -25.91 13.53 19.86
N ALA A 119 -26.01 14.49 18.93
CA ALA A 119 -27.27 15.02 18.43
C ALA A 119 -27.75 14.39 17.11
N ARG A 120 -26.93 13.56 16.44
CA ARG A 120 -27.20 13.07 15.07
C ARG A 120 -26.85 11.61 14.83
N ALA A 121 -26.37 10.89 15.85
CA ALA A 121 -26.08 9.48 15.74
C ALA A 121 -27.36 8.65 15.65
N TYR A 122 -27.49 7.86 14.59
CA TYR A 122 -28.50 6.80 14.44
C TYR A 122 -27.78 5.47 14.45
N LEU A 123 -28.39 4.50 15.09
CA LEU A 123 -27.88 3.14 15.18
C LEU A 123 -28.60 2.33 14.09
N ASP A 124 -27.89 1.78 13.11
CA ASP A 124 -28.39 0.55 12.46
C ASP A 124 -27.35 -0.34 11.76
N GLY A 125 -27.59 -1.64 11.86
CA GLY A 125 -27.49 -2.51 10.69
C GLY A 125 -26.91 -3.91 10.90
N ASN A 126 -26.05 -4.15 11.89
CA ASN A 126 -25.46 -5.46 12.17
C ASN A 126 -25.08 -5.62 13.66
N TYR A 127 -26.04 -5.41 14.56
CA TYR A 127 -25.80 -5.53 16.00
C TYR A 127 -25.41 -6.93 16.47
N ALA A 128 -25.68 -7.96 15.66
CA ALA A 128 -25.24 -9.32 15.92
C ALA A 128 -23.72 -9.50 15.77
N CYS A 129 -23.05 -8.63 15.00
CA CYS A 129 -21.61 -8.68 14.78
C CYS A 129 -20.92 -7.38 15.22
N PRO A 130 -20.39 -7.31 16.46
CA PRO A 130 -19.66 -6.13 16.96
C PRO A 130 -18.42 -5.71 16.15
N LEU A 131 -17.92 -6.59 15.29
CA LEU A 131 -16.77 -6.31 14.41
C LEU A 131 -17.16 -5.62 13.10
N ALA A 132 -18.43 -5.66 12.70
CA ALA A 132 -18.87 -5.04 11.47
C ALA A 132 -18.85 -3.52 11.62
N LEU A 133 -17.99 -2.84 10.85
CA LEU A 133 -18.06 -1.38 10.74
C LEU A 133 -19.36 -1.00 10.03
N THR A 134 -20.28 -0.40 10.80
CA THR A 134 -21.57 0.11 10.31
C THR A 134 -21.47 1.60 9.96
N GLY A 135 -22.40 2.09 9.14
CA GLY A 135 -22.49 3.51 8.80
C GLY A 135 -21.40 4.04 7.84
N LEU A 136 -20.65 3.16 7.16
CA LEU A 136 -19.75 3.61 6.10
C LEU A 136 -20.58 4.17 4.92
N PRO A 137 -20.04 5.12 4.15
CA PRO A 137 -20.72 5.63 2.96
C PRO A 137 -21.09 4.48 2.01
N GLY A 138 -22.30 4.54 1.42
CA GLY A 138 -22.81 3.46 0.55
C GLY A 138 -21.87 3.09 -0.61
N GLU A 139 -21.09 4.05 -1.10
CA GLU A 139 -20.04 3.85 -2.11
C GLU A 139 -18.98 2.83 -1.66
N VAL A 140 -18.64 2.79 -0.37
CA VAL A 140 -17.65 1.85 0.17
C VAL A 140 -18.14 0.41 0.06
N TYR A 141 -19.42 0.18 0.39
CA TYR A 141 -20.05 -1.12 0.29
C TYR A 141 -20.33 -1.54 -1.16
N ALA A 142 -20.61 -0.57 -2.05
CA ALA A 142 -20.95 -0.84 -3.44
C ALA A 142 -19.72 -1.04 -4.36
N THR A 143 -18.53 -0.59 -3.95
CA THR A 143 -17.31 -0.67 -4.77
C THR A 143 -16.61 -2.01 -4.57
N GLU A 144 -16.24 -2.68 -5.68
CA GLU A 144 -15.31 -3.81 -5.64
C GLU A 144 -13.88 -3.29 -5.57
N TRP A 145 -13.24 -3.47 -4.42
CA TRP A 145 -11.89 -2.97 -4.17
C TRP A 145 -10.82 -3.94 -4.70
N ASP A 146 -9.86 -3.42 -5.45
CA ASP A 146 -8.70 -4.18 -5.93
C ASP A 146 -7.61 -4.21 -4.87
N LEU A 147 -7.45 -3.09 -4.14
CA LEU A 147 -6.52 -2.95 -3.03
C LEU A 147 -7.24 -2.38 -1.81
N ILE A 148 -6.92 -2.90 -0.62
CA ILE A 148 -7.34 -2.37 0.67
C ILE A 148 -6.12 -2.23 1.57
N MET A 149 -5.81 -1.02 2.04
CA MET A 149 -4.78 -0.75 3.06
C MET A 149 -5.45 -0.52 4.41
N ILE A 150 -5.05 -1.30 5.42
CA ILE A 150 -5.54 -1.20 6.79
C ILE A 150 -4.46 -0.57 7.66
N ASP A 151 -4.45 0.76 7.73
CA ASP A 151 -3.48 1.53 8.54
C ASP A 151 -4.14 2.37 9.65
N ALA A 152 -5.41 2.12 9.95
CA ALA A 152 -6.14 2.73 11.05
C ALA A 152 -7.36 1.87 11.42
N PRO A 153 -8.01 2.14 12.56
CA PRO A 153 -7.60 3.01 13.67
C PRO A 153 -6.32 2.59 14.39
N ARG A 154 -5.72 3.51 15.16
CA ARG A 154 -4.63 3.18 16.10
C ARG A 154 -5.15 2.24 17.18
N GLY A 155 -4.28 1.35 17.68
CA GLY A 155 -4.64 0.37 18.70
C GLY A 155 -3.59 0.17 19.80
N TYR A 156 -2.74 1.17 20.07
CA TYR A 156 -1.62 1.03 21.02
C TYR A 156 -1.99 1.32 22.49
N PHE A 157 -3.24 1.67 22.78
CA PHE A 157 -3.76 1.90 24.13
C PHE A 157 -5.04 1.10 24.35
N ALA A 158 -5.41 0.83 25.61
CA ALA A 158 -6.44 -0.16 25.96
C ALA A 158 -7.85 0.19 25.43
N GLU A 159 -8.18 1.48 25.36
CA GLU A 159 -9.46 2.00 24.89
C GLU A 159 -9.47 2.27 23.38
N ALA A 160 -8.35 2.02 22.70
CA ALA A 160 -8.23 2.28 21.29
C ALA A 160 -9.06 1.25 20.51
N PRO A 161 -9.86 1.67 19.52
CA PRO A 161 -10.69 0.75 18.75
C PRO A 161 -9.87 -0.30 17.98
N GLY A 162 -8.58 -0.01 17.71
CA GLY A 162 -7.69 -0.91 17.00
C GLY A 162 -8.15 -1.18 15.56
N ARG A 163 -7.48 -2.12 14.88
CA ARG A 163 -7.75 -2.43 13.46
C ARG A 163 -8.70 -3.61 13.26
N MET A 164 -9.26 -4.18 14.33
CA MET A 164 -10.05 -5.42 14.33
C MET A 164 -11.27 -5.32 13.42
N GLY A 165 -12.06 -4.25 13.58
CA GLY A 165 -13.22 -3.99 12.72
C GLY A 165 -12.83 -3.74 11.27
N ALA A 166 -11.73 -3.00 11.04
CA ALA A 166 -11.23 -2.76 9.68
C ALA A 166 -10.71 -4.04 9.00
N ILE A 167 -10.04 -4.93 9.74
CA ILE A 167 -9.61 -6.26 9.27
C ILE A 167 -10.82 -7.09 8.88
N PHE A 168 -11.82 -7.17 9.77
CA PHE A 168 -13.06 -7.91 9.50
C PHE A 168 -13.80 -7.35 8.27
N SER A 169 -14.02 -6.03 8.21
CA SER A 169 -14.67 -5.38 7.08
C SER A 169 -13.93 -5.58 5.77
N ALA A 170 -12.60 -5.50 5.77
CA ALA A 170 -11.80 -5.77 4.58
C ALA A 170 -11.95 -7.23 4.10
N ALA A 171 -11.92 -8.19 5.04
CA ALA A 171 -12.12 -9.61 4.73
C ALA A 171 -13.49 -9.88 4.10
N VAL A 172 -14.56 -9.30 4.67
CA VAL A 172 -15.92 -9.42 4.14
C VAL A 172 -16.04 -8.81 2.75
N MET A 173 -15.57 -7.57 2.57
CA MET A 173 -15.65 -6.89 1.26
C MET A 173 -14.83 -7.61 0.18
N ALA A 174 -13.63 -8.09 0.51
CA ALA A 174 -12.78 -8.83 -0.42
C ALA A 174 -13.45 -10.12 -0.92
N ARG A 175 -14.14 -10.86 -0.04
CA ARG A 175 -14.86 -12.09 -0.39
C ARG A 175 -16.18 -11.85 -1.11
N ALA A 176 -16.81 -10.70 -0.87
CA ALA A 176 -18.04 -10.28 -1.53
C ALA A 176 -17.84 -9.78 -2.97
N ARG A 177 -16.58 -9.64 -3.43
CA ARG A 177 -16.23 -9.34 -4.81
C ARG A 177 -16.92 -10.34 -5.76
N LYS A 178 -17.60 -9.84 -6.78
CA LYS A 178 -18.30 -10.62 -7.82
C LYS A 178 -17.44 -10.74 -9.08
N GLY A 179 -16.63 -9.71 -9.38
CA GLY A 179 -15.67 -9.74 -10.47
C GLY A 179 -14.57 -10.80 -10.30
N SER A 180 -13.90 -11.13 -11.40
CA SER A 180 -12.74 -12.02 -11.38
C SER A 180 -11.54 -11.40 -10.65
N GLY A 181 -10.58 -12.23 -10.27
CA GLY A 181 -9.34 -11.81 -9.60
C GLY A 181 -9.44 -11.92 -8.08
N VAL A 182 -8.44 -11.39 -7.39
CA VAL A 182 -8.34 -11.35 -5.92
C VAL A 182 -8.35 -9.89 -5.47
N THR A 183 -8.71 -9.65 -4.21
CA THR A 183 -8.47 -8.35 -3.55
C THR A 183 -7.16 -8.43 -2.78
N HIS A 184 -6.26 -7.48 -3.03
CA HIS A 184 -5.01 -7.37 -2.27
C HIS A 184 -5.26 -6.59 -0.97
N VAL A 185 -5.02 -7.24 0.16
CA VAL A 185 -5.19 -6.61 1.49
C VAL A 185 -3.83 -6.41 2.13
N PHE A 186 -3.53 -5.17 2.53
CA PHE A 186 -2.31 -4.80 3.23
C PHE A 186 -2.68 -4.42 4.67
N LEU A 187 -2.12 -5.13 5.64
CA LEU A 187 -2.33 -4.85 7.06
C LEU A 187 -1.04 -4.37 7.68
N HIS A 188 -1.07 -3.19 8.28
CA HIS A 188 0.06 -2.59 8.98
C HIS A 188 -0.03 -2.81 10.51
N ASP A 189 1.08 -2.61 11.23
CA ASP A 189 1.23 -2.86 12.67
C ASP A 189 0.96 -4.32 13.12
N VAL A 190 1.37 -5.32 12.33
CA VAL A 190 1.21 -6.75 12.64
C VAL A 190 2.19 -7.31 13.68
N ASP A 191 3.11 -6.47 14.17
CA ASP A 191 3.94 -6.75 15.33
C ASP A 191 3.11 -6.82 16.63
N ARG A 192 1.93 -6.19 16.63
CA ARG A 192 0.96 -6.31 17.73
C ARG A 192 0.19 -7.63 17.63
N LYS A 193 0.13 -8.35 18.75
CA LYS A 193 -0.47 -9.69 18.84
C LYS A 193 -1.94 -9.71 18.40
N VAL A 194 -2.69 -8.65 18.68
CA VAL A 194 -4.13 -8.64 18.40
C VAL A 194 -4.38 -8.49 16.90
N GLU A 195 -3.71 -7.56 16.22
CA GLU A 195 -3.76 -7.44 14.77
C GLU A 195 -3.32 -8.72 14.07
N LYS A 196 -2.24 -9.34 14.57
CA LYS A 196 -1.77 -10.62 14.04
C LYS A 196 -2.82 -11.73 14.16
N ALA A 197 -3.44 -11.87 15.33
CA ALA A 197 -4.47 -12.87 15.56
C ALA A 197 -5.70 -12.65 14.66
N PHE A 198 -6.16 -11.40 14.53
CA PHE A 198 -7.28 -11.06 13.64
C PHE A 198 -6.93 -11.26 12.16
N ALA A 199 -5.69 -11.00 11.76
CA ALA A 199 -5.25 -11.27 10.40
C ALA A 199 -5.28 -12.78 10.10
N GLU A 200 -4.78 -13.60 11.02
CA GLU A 200 -4.76 -15.05 10.86
C GLU A 200 -6.18 -15.66 10.87
N GLU A 201 -7.11 -15.07 11.63
CA GLU A 201 -8.51 -15.49 11.71
C GLU A 201 -9.35 -15.06 10.50
N PHE A 202 -9.22 -13.83 10.00
CA PHE A 202 -10.13 -13.29 8.98
C PHE A 202 -9.52 -13.22 7.58
N LEU A 203 -8.23 -12.91 7.49
CA LEU A 203 -7.50 -12.83 6.21
C LEU A 203 -6.83 -14.15 5.85
N CYS A 204 -6.68 -15.06 6.81
CA CYS A 204 -6.13 -16.40 6.69
C CYS A 204 -4.67 -16.48 6.29
N ARG A 205 -3.91 -17.21 7.08
CA ARG A 205 -2.49 -17.47 6.80
C ARG A 205 -2.26 -18.08 5.42
N LYS A 206 -3.18 -18.91 4.92
CA LYS A 206 -3.12 -19.53 3.58
C LYS A 206 -3.14 -18.54 2.42
N TYR A 207 -3.64 -17.32 2.65
CA TYR A 207 -3.69 -16.24 1.65
C TYR A 207 -2.60 -15.18 1.86
N LEU A 208 -1.71 -15.35 2.85
CA LEU A 208 -0.59 -14.45 3.09
C LEU A 208 0.46 -14.65 1.98
N VAL A 209 0.71 -13.60 1.21
CA VAL A 209 1.73 -13.60 0.14
C VAL A 209 3.11 -13.35 0.74
N LYS A 210 3.25 -12.30 1.54
CA LYS A 210 4.51 -11.94 2.22
C LYS A 210 4.29 -10.98 3.37
N GLY A 211 5.29 -10.91 4.26
CA GLY A 211 5.40 -9.88 5.30
C GLY A 211 6.75 -9.16 5.20
N VAL A 212 6.74 -7.83 5.35
CA VAL A 212 7.92 -6.96 5.34
C VAL A 212 7.77 -5.97 6.50
N GLY A 213 8.74 -5.94 7.42
CA GLY A 213 8.65 -5.12 8.62
C GLY A 213 7.35 -5.41 9.40
N ARG A 214 6.53 -4.38 9.60
CA ARG A 214 5.21 -4.46 10.26
C ARG A 214 4.05 -4.60 9.28
N LEU A 215 4.32 -4.73 7.98
CA LEU A 215 3.30 -4.84 6.94
C LEU A 215 3.17 -6.29 6.46
N TRP A 216 1.93 -6.80 6.44
CA TRP A 216 1.57 -8.06 5.79
C TRP A 216 0.71 -7.81 4.55
N HIS A 217 0.93 -8.61 3.51
CA HIS A 217 0.20 -8.56 2.25
C HIS A 217 -0.51 -9.90 1.99
N PHE A 218 -1.81 -9.83 1.72
CA PHE A 218 -2.68 -10.97 1.42
C PHE A 218 -3.32 -10.86 0.04
N GLU A 219 -3.63 -12.01 -0.54
CA GLU A 219 -4.44 -12.15 -1.76
C GLU A 219 -5.73 -12.92 -1.45
N ILE A 220 -6.82 -12.19 -1.23
CA ILE A 220 -8.08 -12.77 -0.80
C ILE A 220 -8.97 -13.05 -2.02
N PRO A 221 -9.34 -14.32 -2.29
CA PRO A 221 -10.23 -14.64 -3.38
C PRO A 221 -11.70 -14.35 -3.03
N PRO A 222 -12.55 -14.07 -4.05
CA PRO A 222 -14.00 -14.12 -3.94
C PRO A 222 -14.48 -15.44 -3.30
N ALA A 223 -15.56 -15.38 -2.53
CA ALA A 223 -16.14 -16.59 -1.92
C ALA A 223 -16.56 -17.63 -2.97
N SER A 224 -16.97 -17.19 -4.17
CA SER A 224 -17.34 -18.06 -5.30
C SER A 224 -16.17 -18.90 -5.84
N ASN A 225 -14.92 -18.49 -5.61
CA ASN A 225 -13.73 -19.16 -6.12
C ASN A 225 -13.14 -20.18 -5.14
N VAL A 226 -13.66 -20.26 -3.92
CA VAL A 226 -13.19 -21.22 -2.91
C VAL A 226 -13.95 -22.53 -3.13
N THR A 227 -13.31 -23.49 -3.80
CA THR A 227 -13.87 -24.83 -4.05
C THR A 227 -13.79 -25.69 -2.79
N GLY A 228 -14.77 -25.52 -1.92
CA GLY A 228 -15.11 -26.36 -0.78
C GLY A 228 -16.52 -25.91 -0.40
N GLY A 229 -17.48 -26.83 -0.39
CA GLY A 229 -18.90 -26.52 -0.28
C GLY A 229 -19.18 -25.36 0.67
N GLN A 230 -19.96 -24.39 0.21
CA GLN A 230 -20.51 -23.35 1.07
C GLN A 230 -21.44 -24.02 2.09
N ASP A 231 -20.84 -24.60 3.13
CA ASP A 231 -21.54 -24.71 4.39
C ASP A 231 -21.70 -23.28 4.89
N GLU A 232 -22.93 -22.86 5.15
CA GLU A 232 -23.27 -21.56 5.74
C GLU A 232 -22.57 -21.34 7.10
N ASN A 233 -21.94 -22.38 7.66
CA ASN A 233 -21.14 -22.40 8.88
C ASN A 233 -19.62 -22.48 8.67
N SER A 234 -19.10 -22.34 7.45
CA SER A 234 -17.65 -22.31 7.22
C SER A 234 -17.04 -21.01 7.77
N TRP A 235 -16.05 -21.14 8.65
CA TRP A 235 -15.25 -20.02 9.15
C TRP A 235 -14.39 -19.42 8.04
N PHE A 236 -13.87 -18.20 8.25
CA PHE A 236 -13.10 -17.47 7.23
C PHE A 236 -11.89 -18.26 6.71
N CYS A 237 -11.27 -19.04 7.59
CA CYS A 237 -10.10 -19.87 7.34
C CYS A 237 -10.42 -21.33 7.64
#